data_AF-A0A564WGW4-F1
#
_entry.id   AF-A0A564WGW4-F1
#
_cell.length_a   1.000
_cell.length_b   1.000
_cell.length_c   1.000
_cell.angle_alpha   90.00
_cell.angle_beta   90.00
_cell.angle_gamma   90.00
#
_symmetry.space_group_name_H-M   'P 1'
#
loop_
_entity.id
_entity.type
_entity.pdbx_description
1 polymer ?
#
loop_
_entity_poly.entity_id
_entity_poly.type
_entity_poly.pdbx_seq_one_letter_code
_entity_poly.pdbx_strand_id
1 'polypeptide(L)'
;MELSELGRVLHEQHFRILVSICGLENRVTGPEAERPFDATNPEDRAQLQRLVSEIDEIIDHNAFEEVILFPLLADDSNEMAIHLTHEHVEIGPKALDLRTLAAGFLASGCDQDAWQAFKEHAIELVRLMMQHLQQEEASLVQQLGGMLDPETDLRLARERAAGRSGASVAATECCDRQDALPEPAGGATLNGDRDSPRVAPRRICAYDLAQRMTARRRSTALPRSGPVLR
;
A
#
# COMPACT_ATOMS: atom_id res chain seq x y z
N MET A 1 -1.43 27.70 -9.95
CA MET A 1 -0.38 26.66 -10.01
C MET A 1 -1.07 25.45 -10.59
N GLU A 2 -0.59 24.95 -11.73
CA GLU A 2 -1.19 23.80 -12.41
C GLU A 2 -0.54 22.53 -11.87
N LEU A 3 -1.32 21.46 -11.70
CA LEU A 3 -0.78 20.16 -11.27
C LEU A 3 0.10 19.57 -12.39
N SER A 4 1.11 18.80 -11.99
CA SER A 4 1.84 17.94 -12.94
C SER A 4 0.94 16.79 -13.42
N GLU A 5 1.39 16.01 -14.40
CA GLU A 5 0.59 14.89 -14.91
C GLU A 5 0.39 13.82 -13.85
N LEU A 6 1.44 13.49 -13.08
CA LEU A 6 1.30 12.55 -11.96
C LEU A 6 0.45 13.16 -10.85
N GLY A 7 0.65 14.44 -10.54
CA GLY A 7 -0.14 15.15 -9.54
C GLY A 7 -1.63 15.11 -9.84
N ARG A 8 -2.04 15.27 -11.10
CA ARG A 8 -3.44 15.14 -11.51
C ARG A 8 -3.98 13.71 -11.32
N VAL A 9 -3.17 12.69 -11.59
CA VAL A 9 -3.58 11.29 -11.40
C VAL A 9 -3.73 10.94 -9.91
N LEU A 10 -2.78 11.37 -9.07
CA LEU A 10 -2.86 11.16 -7.63
C LEU A 10 -4.02 11.93 -7.01
N HIS A 11 -4.24 13.18 -7.43
CA HIS A 11 -5.37 13.98 -6.98
C HIS A 11 -6.72 13.30 -7.22
N GLU A 12 -6.90 12.74 -8.43
CA GLU A 12 -8.11 12.01 -8.78
C GLU A 12 -8.24 10.69 -7.99
N GLN A 13 -7.13 10.03 -7.67
CA GLN A 13 -7.13 8.88 -6.75
C GLN A 13 -7.53 9.28 -5.33
N HIS A 14 -6.96 10.35 -4.78
CA HIS A 14 -7.30 10.88 -3.47
C HIS A 14 -8.77 11.25 -3.39
N PHE A 15 -9.32 11.87 -4.44
CA PHE A 15 -10.74 12.19 -4.48
C PHE A 15 -11.63 10.95 -4.40
N ARG A 16 -11.30 9.87 -5.12
CA ARG A 16 -12.03 8.60 -5.01
C ARG A 16 -11.92 7.99 -3.63
N ILE A 17 -10.71 7.92 -3.07
CA ILE A 17 -10.48 7.39 -1.72
C ILE A 17 -11.27 8.22 -0.70
N LEU A 18 -11.27 9.55 -0.82
CA LEU A 18 -12.03 10.45 0.05
C LEU A 18 -13.52 10.15 0.01
N VAL A 19 -14.10 9.97 -1.19
CA VAL A 19 -15.51 9.60 -1.33
C VAL A 19 -15.81 8.28 -0.63
N SER A 20 -14.96 7.26 -0.79
CA SER A 20 -15.10 5.96 -0.11
C SER A 20 -14.98 6.08 1.41
N ILE A 21 -14.03 6.88 1.91
CA ILE A 21 -13.81 7.12 3.35
C ILE A 21 -15.00 7.86 3.97
N CYS A 22 -15.53 8.91 3.32
CA CYS A 22 -16.75 9.57 3.78
C CYS A 22 -17.98 8.65 3.75
N GLY A 23 -18.07 7.78 2.73
CA GLY A 23 -19.12 6.76 2.66
C GLY A 23 -19.04 5.76 3.81
N LEU A 24 -17.83 5.30 4.14
CA LEU A 24 -17.56 4.44 5.29
C LEU A 24 -17.92 5.15 6.61
N GLU A 25 -17.48 6.40 6.79
CA GLU A 25 -17.80 7.21 7.96
C GLU A 25 -19.32 7.30 8.18
N ASN A 26 -20.07 7.65 7.14
CA ASN A 26 -21.53 7.72 7.20
C ASN A 26 -22.17 6.36 7.52
N ARG A 27 -21.58 5.25 7.04
CA ARG A 27 -22.08 3.90 7.33
C ARG A 27 -21.91 3.51 8.81
N VAL A 28 -20.88 4.00 9.48
CA VAL A 28 -20.52 3.62 10.86
C VAL A 28 -20.91 4.66 11.91
N THR A 29 -21.24 5.89 11.51
CA THR A 29 -21.66 6.98 12.41
C THR A 29 -23.06 7.54 12.11
N GLY A 30 -23.59 7.30 10.90
CA GLY A 30 -24.87 7.82 10.45
C GLY A 30 -26.08 6.96 10.91
N PRO A 31 -27.27 7.19 10.31
CA PRO A 31 -28.51 6.52 10.74
C PRO A 31 -28.47 4.98 10.68
N GLU A 32 -27.67 4.41 9.78
CA GLU A 32 -27.54 2.95 9.61
C GLU A 32 -26.51 2.33 10.59
N ALA A 33 -25.82 3.13 11.41
CA ALA A 33 -24.73 2.67 12.27
C ALA A 33 -25.13 1.61 13.31
N GLU A 34 -26.39 1.59 13.73
CA GLU A 34 -26.91 0.63 14.71
C GLU A 34 -27.17 -0.75 14.10
N ARG A 35 -27.24 -0.85 12.77
CA ARG A 35 -27.55 -2.07 12.05
C ARG A 35 -26.26 -2.71 11.50
N PRO A 36 -25.90 -3.94 11.92
CA PRO A 36 -24.84 -4.71 11.27
C PRO A 36 -25.11 -4.93 9.78
N PHE A 37 -24.06 -5.22 9.02
CA PHE A 37 -24.22 -5.65 7.64
C PHE A 37 -24.91 -7.02 7.56
N ASP A 38 -25.92 -7.13 6.72
CA ASP A 38 -26.55 -8.40 6.36
C ASP A 38 -26.02 -8.88 5.00
N ALA A 39 -25.11 -9.86 5.01
CA ALA A 39 -24.54 -10.40 3.78
C ALA A 39 -25.55 -11.14 2.88
N THR A 40 -26.75 -11.45 3.38
CA THR A 40 -27.86 -12.01 2.59
C THR A 40 -28.68 -10.94 1.88
N ASN A 41 -28.63 -9.70 2.38
CA ASN A 41 -29.17 -8.54 1.70
C ASN A 41 -28.26 -8.15 0.51
N PRO A 42 -28.79 -8.08 -0.73
CA PRO A 42 -27.98 -7.77 -1.91
C PRO A 42 -27.27 -6.41 -1.88
N GLU A 43 -27.87 -5.41 -1.25
CA GLU A 43 -27.33 -4.06 -1.15
C GLU A 43 -26.14 -4.00 -0.18
N ASP A 44 -26.31 -4.54 1.02
CA ASP A 44 -25.25 -4.67 2.03
C ASP A 44 -24.09 -5.54 1.50
N ARG A 45 -24.40 -6.64 0.82
CA ARG A 45 -23.39 -7.48 0.17
C ARG A 45 -22.60 -6.70 -0.87
N ALA A 46 -23.27 -5.93 -1.73
CA ALA A 46 -22.60 -5.11 -2.74
C ALA A 46 -21.77 -3.99 -2.09
N GLN A 47 -22.24 -3.41 -0.99
CA GLN A 47 -21.49 -2.41 -0.22
C GLN A 47 -20.22 -3.00 0.39
N LEU A 48 -20.29 -4.20 0.98
CA LEU A 48 -19.11 -4.90 1.52
C LEU A 48 -18.09 -5.25 0.42
N GLN A 49 -18.54 -5.70 -0.75
CA GLN A 49 -17.66 -6.00 -1.88
C GLN A 49 -16.96 -4.74 -2.41
N ARG A 50 -17.69 -3.63 -2.50
CA ARG A 50 -17.11 -2.33 -2.84
C ARG A 50 -16.08 -1.91 -1.79
N LEU A 51 -16.43 -1.97 -0.51
CA LEU A 51 -15.53 -1.60 0.58
C LEU A 51 -14.21 -2.39 0.55
N VAL A 52 -14.26 -3.71 0.32
CA VAL A 52 -13.03 -4.51 0.18
C VAL A 52 -12.16 -3.99 -0.98
N SER A 53 -12.78 -3.66 -2.11
CA SER A 53 -12.07 -3.15 -3.29
C SER A 53 -11.52 -1.73 -3.07
N GLU A 54 -12.27 -0.88 -2.37
CA GLU A 54 -11.86 0.49 -2.02
C GLU A 54 -10.70 0.49 -1.02
N ILE A 55 -10.70 -0.42 -0.05
CA ILE A 55 -9.57 -0.59 0.86
C ILE A 55 -8.34 -1.15 0.12
N ASP A 56 -8.54 -2.05 -0.84
CA ASP A 56 -7.46 -2.51 -1.72
C ASP A 56 -6.84 -1.35 -2.52
N GLU A 57 -7.65 -0.37 -2.98
CA GLU A 57 -7.14 0.84 -3.64
C GLU A 57 -6.26 1.69 -2.71
N ILE A 58 -6.62 1.83 -1.42
CA ILE A 58 -5.79 2.52 -0.42
C ILE A 58 -4.44 1.81 -0.25
N ILE A 59 -4.46 0.49 -0.07
CA ILE A 59 -3.25 -0.32 0.14
C ILE A 59 -2.32 -0.23 -1.08
N ASP A 60 -2.88 -0.38 -2.28
CA ASP A 60 -2.12 -0.28 -3.53
C ASP A 60 -1.59 1.13 -3.77
N HIS A 61 -2.32 2.15 -3.29
CA HIS A 61 -1.89 3.54 -3.38
C HIS A 61 -0.67 3.83 -2.52
N ASN A 62 -0.74 3.52 -1.22
CA ASN A 62 0.39 3.69 -0.31
C ASN A 62 1.60 2.87 -0.79
N ALA A 63 1.38 1.65 -1.30
CA ALA A 63 2.44 0.81 -1.81
C ALA A 63 3.15 1.41 -3.04
N PHE A 64 2.42 2.07 -3.95
CA PHE A 64 3.06 2.80 -5.04
C PHE A 64 3.94 3.93 -4.51
N GLU A 65 3.45 4.67 -3.52
CA GLU A 65 4.17 5.82 -2.99
C GLU A 65 5.44 5.40 -2.27
N GLU A 66 5.34 4.44 -1.35
CA GLU A 66 6.48 3.92 -0.59
C GLU A 66 7.54 3.26 -1.48
N VAL A 67 7.13 2.52 -2.51
CA VAL A 67 8.06 1.71 -3.32
C VAL A 67 8.63 2.49 -4.50
N ILE A 68 7.86 3.43 -5.06
CA ILE A 68 8.23 4.13 -6.29
C ILE A 68 8.40 5.62 -6.07
N LEU A 69 7.37 6.31 -5.57
CA LEU A 69 7.37 7.77 -5.54
C LEU A 69 8.33 8.33 -4.49
N PHE A 70 8.16 7.98 -3.22
CA PHE A 70 8.95 8.48 -2.11
C PHE A 70 10.46 8.25 -2.30
N PRO A 71 10.94 7.10 -2.82
CA PRO A 71 12.35 6.92 -3.15
C PRO A 71 12.88 7.89 -4.20
N LEU A 72 12.06 8.32 -5.17
CA LEU A 72 12.45 9.31 -6.18
C LEU A 72 12.48 10.73 -5.61
N LEU A 73 11.68 10.99 -4.57
CA LEU A 73 11.64 12.27 -3.87
C LEU A 73 12.70 12.36 -2.75
N ALA A 74 13.32 11.23 -2.38
CA ALA A 74 14.27 11.13 -1.29
C ALA A 74 15.68 11.53 -1.71
N ASP A 75 15.93 12.83 -1.86
CA ASP A 75 17.23 13.36 -1.43
C ASP A 75 17.31 13.27 0.10
N ASP A 76 18.52 13.16 0.66
CA ASP A 76 18.81 12.86 2.09
C ASP A 76 18.10 13.77 3.13
N SER A 77 17.39 14.82 2.69
CA SER A 77 16.67 15.80 3.51
C SER A 77 15.17 15.90 3.23
N ASN A 78 14.54 15.00 2.47
CA ASN A 78 13.10 15.10 2.23
C ASN A 78 12.27 14.59 3.43
N GLU A 79 12.15 15.45 4.44
CA GLU A 79 11.38 15.21 5.67
C GLU A 79 9.91 14.86 5.38
N MET A 80 9.35 15.32 4.26
CA MET A 80 7.96 15.06 3.88
C MET A 80 7.72 13.58 3.56
N ALA A 81 8.55 12.99 2.69
CA ALA A 81 8.42 11.59 2.31
C ALA A 81 8.60 10.65 3.52
N ILE A 82 9.52 11.01 4.44
CA ILE A 82 9.72 10.27 5.70
C ILE A 82 8.48 10.36 6.59
N HIS A 83 7.91 11.56 6.73
CA HIS A 83 6.72 11.78 7.54
C HIS A 83 5.50 11.01 7.00
N LEU A 84 5.22 11.12 5.69
CA LEU A 84 4.11 10.40 5.05
C LEU A 84 4.27 8.87 5.16
N THR A 85 5.51 8.37 5.05
CA THR A 85 5.81 6.94 5.29
C THR A 85 5.46 6.52 6.73
N HIS A 86 5.69 7.39 7.72
CA HIS A 86 5.29 7.07 9.10
C HIS A 86 3.77 7.04 9.27
N GLU A 87 3.03 7.92 8.59
CA GLU A 87 1.56 7.86 8.57
C GLU A 87 1.06 6.55 7.94
N HIS A 88 1.69 6.09 6.85
CA HIS A 88 1.36 4.81 6.22
C HIS A 88 1.56 3.61 7.16
N VAL A 89 2.55 3.65 8.06
CA VAL A 89 2.75 2.61 9.09
C VAL A 89 1.58 2.51 10.06
N GLU A 90 0.87 3.61 10.33
CA GLU A 90 -0.33 3.63 11.18
C GLU A 90 -1.58 3.21 10.40
N ILE A 91 -1.72 3.70 9.16
CA ILE A 91 -2.86 3.43 8.27
C ILE A 91 -2.91 1.96 7.84
N GLY A 92 -1.78 1.39 7.40
CA GLY A 92 -1.71 0.08 6.78
C GLY A 92 -2.35 -1.05 7.60
N PRO A 93 -2.00 -1.22 8.89
CA PRO A 93 -2.64 -2.21 9.75
C PRO A 93 -4.15 -2.01 9.88
N LYS A 94 -4.62 -0.75 10.00
CA LYS A 94 -6.06 -0.45 10.16
C LYS A 94 -6.85 -0.76 8.89
N ALA A 95 -6.30 -0.41 7.73
CA ALA A 95 -6.86 -0.79 6.44
C ALA A 95 -6.95 -2.32 6.31
N LEU A 96 -5.89 -3.05 6.66
CA LEU A 96 -5.87 -4.51 6.57
C LEU A 96 -6.86 -5.19 7.53
N ASP A 97 -6.96 -4.72 8.76
CA ASP A 97 -7.94 -5.21 9.75
C ASP A 97 -9.37 -5.03 9.22
N LEU A 98 -9.69 -3.82 8.72
CA LEU A 98 -11.01 -3.50 8.22
C LEU A 98 -11.38 -4.30 6.96
N ARG A 99 -10.42 -4.47 6.05
CA ARG A 99 -10.56 -5.33 4.87
C ARG A 99 -10.86 -6.77 5.26
N THR A 100 -10.14 -7.29 6.25
CA THR A 100 -10.29 -8.66 6.74
C THR A 100 -11.67 -8.87 7.36
N LEU A 101 -12.14 -7.91 8.17
CA LEU A 101 -13.50 -7.94 8.73
C LEU A 101 -14.57 -7.89 7.64
N ALA A 102 -14.47 -6.97 6.67
CA ALA A 102 -15.43 -6.85 5.58
C ALA A 102 -15.51 -8.12 4.73
N ALA A 103 -14.36 -8.72 4.39
CA ALA A 103 -14.30 -10.01 3.69
C ALA A 103 -14.86 -11.15 4.56
N GLY A 104 -14.61 -11.13 5.87
CA GLY A 104 -15.19 -12.07 6.83
C GLY A 104 -16.71 -12.01 6.86
N PHE A 105 -17.29 -10.80 6.83
CA PHE A 105 -18.75 -10.62 6.81
C PHE A 105 -19.38 -11.21 5.55
N LEU A 106 -18.72 -11.09 4.40
CA LEU A 106 -19.18 -11.68 3.14
C LEU A 106 -19.21 -13.22 3.17
N ALA A 107 -18.36 -13.85 3.98
CA ALA A 107 -18.21 -15.30 4.06
C ALA A 107 -19.06 -15.92 5.17
N SER A 108 -19.11 -15.28 6.34
CA SER A 108 -19.62 -15.88 7.58
C SER A 108 -20.74 -15.05 8.23
N GLY A 109 -21.10 -13.90 7.67
CA GLY A 109 -22.03 -12.95 8.28
C GLY A 109 -21.37 -12.03 9.31
N CYS A 110 -22.17 -11.09 9.82
CA CYS A 110 -21.73 -10.07 10.78
C CYS A 110 -22.66 -10.12 11.99
N ASP A 111 -22.13 -10.46 13.17
CA ASP A 111 -22.85 -10.31 14.42
C ASP A 111 -22.57 -8.94 15.06
N GLN A 112 -23.22 -8.66 16.19
CA GLN A 112 -23.14 -7.35 16.84
C GLN A 112 -21.72 -7.05 17.38
N ASP A 113 -21.01 -8.06 17.87
CA ASP A 113 -19.68 -7.88 18.45
C ASP A 113 -18.66 -7.61 17.34
N ALA A 114 -18.72 -8.36 16.25
CA ALA A 114 -17.88 -8.14 15.07
C ALA A 114 -18.21 -6.80 14.39
N TRP A 115 -19.48 -6.38 14.40
CA TRP A 115 -19.90 -5.07 13.92
C TRP A 115 -19.30 -3.93 14.74
N GLN A 116 -19.28 -4.04 16.07
CA GLN A 116 -18.66 -3.00 16.91
C GLN A 116 -17.16 -2.90 16.69
N ALA A 117 -16.45 -4.04 16.60
CA ALA A 117 -15.03 -4.04 16.24
C ALA A 117 -14.80 -3.36 14.88
N PHE A 118 -15.62 -3.69 13.88
CA PHE A 118 -15.54 -3.05 12.57
C PHE A 118 -15.74 -1.54 12.64
N LYS A 119 -16.71 -1.05 13.41
CA LYS A 119 -16.95 0.39 13.59
C LYS A 119 -15.74 1.09 14.22
N GLU A 120 -15.15 0.52 15.25
CA GLU A 120 -13.97 1.08 15.91
C GLU A 120 -12.79 1.20 14.94
N HIS A 121 -12.52 0.14 14.17
CA HIS A 121 -11.48 0.16 13.14
C HIS A 121 -11.79 1.17 12.02
N ALA A 122 -13.06 1.26 11.59
CA ALA A 122 -13.49 2.18 10.54
C ALA A 122 -13.34 3.64 10.96
N ILE A 123 -13.78 4.01 12.17
CA ILE A 123 -13.68 5.38 12.68
C ILE A 123 -12.22 5.83 12.76
N GLU A 124 -11.33 4.95 13.23
CA GLU A 124 -9.91 5.29 13.31
C GLU A 124 -9.27 5.40 11.92
N LEU A 125 -9.59 4.50 10.99
CA LEU A 125 -9.10 4.59 9.62
C LEU A 125 -9.58 5.88 8.94
N VAL A 126 -10.85 6.26 9.11
CA VAL A 126 -11.42 7.52 8.60
C VAL A 126 -10.60 8.71 9.11
N ARG A 127 -10.36 8.77 10.42
CA ARG A 127 -9.58 9.86 11.03
C ARG A 127 -8.18 9.97 10.43
N LEU A 128 -7.47 8.84 10.34
CA LEU A 128 -6.10 8.80 9.80
C LEU A 128 -6.07 9.20 8.32
N MET A 129 -6.96 8.65 7.49
CA MET A 129 -7.01 8.92 6.06
C MET A 129 -7.38 10.38 5.75
N MET A 130 -8.33 10.97 6.49
CA MET A 130 -8.71 12.37 6.29
C MET A 130 -7.53 13.31 6.54
N GLN A 131 -6.76 13.07 7.61
CA GLN A 131 -5.57 13.86 7.92
C GLN A 131 -4.48 13.65 6.86
N HIS A 132 -4.19 12.39 6.53
CA HIS A 132 -3.14 12.00 5.60
C HIS A 132 -3.36 12.61 4.20
N LEU A 133 -4.55 12.41 3.61
CA LEU A 133 -4.88 12.93 2.28
C LEU A 133 -4.82 14.46 2.23
N GLN A 134 -5.31 15.15 3.27
CA GLN A 134 -5.24 16.61 3.32
C GLN A 134 -3.78 17.09 3.33
N GLN A 135 -2.93 16.44 4.12
CA GLN A 135 -1.53 16.81 4.23
C GLN A 135 -0.79 16.53 2.92
N GLU A 136 -0.93 15.33 2.37
CA GLU A 136 -0.28 14.91 1.15
C GLU A 136 -0.69 15.77 -0.06
N GLU A 137 -1.97 16.09 -0.19
CA GLU A 137 -2.45 17.04 -1.21
C GLU A 137 -1.71 18.37 -1.10
N ALA A 138 -1.76 19.00 0.07
CA ALA A 138 -1.22 20.34 0.28
C ALA A 138 0.32 20.40 0.16
N SER A 139 1.01 19.32 0.51
CA SER A 139 2.46 19.34 0.71
C SER A 139 3.26 18.58 -0.35
N LEU A 140 2.68 17.58 -0.99
CA LEU A 140 3.36 16.74 -1.98
C LEU A 140 2.72 16.90 -3.36
N VAL A 141 1.43 16.60 -3.50
CA VAL A 141 0.74 16.55 -4.82
C VAL A 141 0.86 17.87 -5.57
N GLN A 142 0.62 18.99 -4.88
CA GLN A 142 0.71 20.33 -5.47
C GLN A 142 2.13 20.74 -5.87
N GLN A 143 3.16 20.06 -5.37
CA GLN A 143 4.57 20.40 -5.58
C GLN A 143 5.30 19.41 -6.50
N LEU A 144 4.67 18.30 -6.90
CA LEU A 144 5.30 17.24 -7.69
C LEU A 144 5.99 17.74 -8.97
N GLY A 145 5.39 18.70 -9.67
CA GLY A 145 5.97 19.27 -10.90
C GLY A 145 7.29 20.03 -10.68
N GLY A 146 7.61 20.41 -9.44
CA GLY A 146 8.91 20.97 -9.06
C GLY A 146 9.88 19.95 -8.46
N MET A 147 9.40 18.75 -8.11
CA MET A 147 10.18 17.69 -7.48
C MET A 147 10.64 16.61 -8.47
N LEU A 148 9.85 16.37 -9.52
CA LEU A 148 10.13 15.38 -10.55
C LEU A 148 10.53 16.05 -11.86
N ASP A 149 11.43 15.40 -12.61
CA ASP A 149 11.65 15.79 -13.99
C ASP A 149 10.42 15.47 -14.86
N PRO A 150 10.16 16.23 -15.94
CA PRO A 150 8.95 16.06 -16.74
C PRO A 150 8.79 14.68 -17.40
N GLU A 151 9.89 13.97 -17.69
CA GLU A 151 9.83 12.65 -18.31
C GLU A 151 9.39 11.60 -17.29
N THR A 152 9.97 11.62 -16.09
CA THR A 152 9.56 10.76 -14.98
C THR A 152 8.11 11.02 -14.57
N ASP A 153 7.70 12.28 -14.43
CA ASP A 153 6.31 12.65 -14.10
C ASP A 153 5.31 12.07 -15.10
N LEU A 154 5.53 12.30 -16.40
CA LEU A 154 4.65 11.79 -17.45
C LEU A 154 4.63 10.25 -17.51
N ARG A 155 5.79 9.61 -17.34
CA ARG A 155 5.90 8.15 -17.35
C ARG A 155 5.10 7.53 -16.21
N LEU A 156 5.31 8.01 -14.97
CA LEU A 156 4.60 7.52 -13.80
C LEU A 156 3.09 7.80 -13.89
N ALA A 157 2.68 8.97 -14.39
CA ALA A 157 1.28 9.27 -14.62
C ALA A 157 0.60 8.25 -15.54
N ARG A 158 1.26 7.88 -16.65
CA ARG A 158 0.75 6.86 -17.60
C ARG A 158 0.71 5.46 -17.00
N GLU A 159 1.73 5.08 -16.25
CA GLU A 159 1.77 3.78 -15.56
C GLU A 159 0.65 3.66 -14.54
N ARG A 160 0.46 4.69 -13.72
CA ARG A 160 -0.55 4.72 -12.67
C ARG A 160 -1.97 4.79 -13.25
N ALA A 161 -2.20 5.62 -14.27
CA ALA A 161 -3.50 5.70 -14.94
C ALA A 161 -3.91 4.40 -15.65
N ALA A 162 -2.94 3.60 -16.10
CA ALA A 162 -3.20 2.28 -16.70
C ALA A 162 -3.45 1.17 -15.68
N GLY A 163 -3.44 1.46 -14.38
CA GLY A 163 -3.64 0.48 -13.31
C GLY A 163 -2.47 -0.46 -13.09
N ARG A 164 -1.24 -0.09 -13.51
CA ARG A 164 -0.05 -0.86 -13.16
C ARG A 164 0.31 -0.56 -11.70
N SER A 165 0.12 -1.54 -10.82
CA SER A 165 0.54 -1.45 -9.42
C SER A 165 2.08 -1.45 -9.31
N GLY A 166 2.62 -0.83 -8.26
CA GLY A 166 4.08 -0.74 -8.02
C GLY A 166 4.80 -2.10 -8.04
N ALA A 167 4.08 -3.18 -7.67
CA ALA A 167 4.57 -4.55 -7.75
C ALA A 167 4.78 -5.07 -9.20
N SER A 168 3.99 -4.61 -10.17
CA SER A 168 4.13 -4.99 -11.58
C SER A 168 5.33 -4.32 -12.25
N VAL A 169 5.66 -3.08 -11.84
CA VAL A 169 6.76 -2.31 -12.42
C VAL A 169 8.11 -2.82 -11.91
N ALA A 170 8.24 -3.02 -10.59
CA ALA A 170 9.45 -3.60 -9.98
C ALA A 170 9.76 -5.03 -10.47
N ALA A 171 8.74 -5.82 -10.80
CA ALA A 171 8.91 -7.14 -11.39
C ALA A 171 9.39 -7.09 -12.85
N THR A 172 8.96 -6.08 -13.61
CA THR A 172 9.35 -5.92 -15.03
C THR A 172 10.80 -5.46 -15.14
N GLU A 173 11.20 -4.46 -14.34
CA GLU A 173 12.60 -3.99 -14.31
C GLU A 173 13.60 -5.06 -13.81
N CYS A 174 13.15 -5.95 -12.92
CA CYS A 174 13.97 -7.08 -12.46
C CYS A 174 14.12 -8.17 -13.55
N CYS A 175 13.10 -8.39 -14.39
CA CYS A 175 13.21 -9.25 -15.58
C CYS A 175 14.14 -8.65 -16.63
N ASP A 176 14.01 -7.36 -16.94
CA ASP A 176 14.82 -6.70 -17.98
C ASP A 176 16.32 -6.63 -17.62
N ARG A 177 16.66 -6.68 -16.31
CA ARG A 177 18.06 -6.77 -15.84
C ARG A 177 18.63 -8.20 -15.84
N GLN A 178 17.80 -9.24 -15.88
CA GLN A 178 18.26 -10.63 -15.84
C GLN A 178 18.68 -11.17 -17.22
N ASP A 179 18.31 -10.50 -18.32
CA ASP A 179 18.68 -10.87 -19.68
C ASP A 179 20.10 -10.46 -20.10
N ALA A 180 20.89 -9.91 -19.16
CA ALA A 180 22.30 -9.57 -19.36
C ALA A 180 23.22 -10.47 -18.51
N LEU A 181 23.11 -11.79 -18.67
CA LEU A 181 24.13 -12.75 -18.21
C LEU A 181 24.91 -13.27 -19.43
N PRO A 182 26.26 -13.25 -19.41
CA PRO A 182 27.04 -13.83 -20.50
C PRO A 182 26.87 -15.35 -20.50
N GLU A 183 26.63 -15.90 -21.69
CA GLU A 183 26.57 -17.33 -22.00
C GLU A 183 27.68 -18.13 -21.29
N PRO A 184 27.37 -19.22 -20.57
CA PRO A 184 28.39 -20.06 -19.97
C PRO A 184 29.01 -20.96 -21.04
N ALA A 185 30.32 -20.82 -21.21
CA ALA A 185 31.12 -21.75 -21.98
C ALA A 185 31.12 -23.14 -21.31
N GLY A 186 30.59 -24.13 -22.04
CA GLY A 186 31.11 -25.51 -22.08
C GLY A 186 31.00 -26.40 -20.84
N GLY A 187 30.11 -27.41 -20.94
CA GLY A 187 30.53 -28.81 -20.77
C GLY A 187 30.16 -29.56 -19.48
N ALA A 188 29.70 -30.79 -19.70
CA ALA A 188 29.60 -31.95 -18.81
C ALA A 188 28.33 -32.12 -17.94
N THR A 189 27.46 -32.98 -18.46
CA THR A 189 26.42 -33.77 -17.78
C THR A 189 27.00 -34.69 -16.71
N LEU A 190 26.32 -34.81 -15.55
CA LEU A 190 26.13 -36.07 -14.81
C LEU A 190 24.86 -36.03 -13.93
N ASN A 191 24.10 -37.13 -14.00
CA ASN A 191 22.90 -37.48 -13.25
C ASN A 191 23.13 -37.58 -11.73
N GLY A 192 22.08 -37.32 -10.94
CA GLY A 192 21.99 -37.76 -9.54
C GLY A 192 20.77 -37.22 -8.79
N ASP A 193 19.90 -38.14 -8.38
CA ASP A 193 18.70 -38.02 -7.54
C ASP A 193 18.69 -36.88 -6.51
N ARG A 194 17.51 -36.22 -6.41
CA ARG A 194 16.92 -35.87 -5.12
C ARG A 194 15.42 -35.55 -5.25
N ASP A 195 14.64 -36.55 -4.89
CA ASP A 195 13.23 -36.42 -4.56
C ASP A 195 13.10 -35.58 -3.27
N SER A 196 12.55 -34.38 -3.38
CA SER A 196 12.17 -33.52 -2.26
C SER A 196 10.95 -32.72 -2.69
N PRO A 197 9.87 -32.68 -1.90
CA PRO A 197 8.69 -31.93 -2.29
C PRO A 197 9.06 -30.46 -2.42
N ARG A 198 9.00 -29.94 -3.65
CA ARG A 198 9.13 -28.51 -3.94
C ARG A 198 8.03 -27.78 -3.19
N VAL A 199 8.37 -27.20 -2.04
CA VAL A 199 7.54 -26.20 -1.38
C VAL A 199 7.43 -25.04 -2.37
N ALA A 200 6.24 -24.87 -2.93
CA ALA A 200 5.96 -23.74 -3.82
C ALA A 200 6.35 -22.45 -3.09
N PRO A 201 7.07 -21.51 -3.74
CA PRO A 201 7.40 -20.25 -3.11
C PRO A 201 6.10 -19.55 -2.74
N ARG A 202 5.86 -19.38 -1.44
CA ARG A 202 4.78 -18.54 -0.94
C ARG A 202 4.98 -17.15 -1.56
N ARG A 203 4.01 -16.69 -2.37
CA ARG A 203 3.98 -15.31 -2.85
C ARG A 203 4.04 -14.41 -1.64
N ILE A 204 5.19 -13.76 -1.43
CA ILE A 204 5.37 -12.77 -0.37
C ILE A 204 4.53 -11.57 -0.80
N CYS A 205 3.56 -11.18 0.01
CA CYS A 205 2.76 -9.98 -0.22
C CYS A 205 3.70 -8.77 -0.24
N ALA A 206 3.44 -7.77 -1.09
CA ALA A 206 4.25 -6.56 -1.18
C ALA A 206 4.43 -5.87 0.19
N TYR A 207 3.41 -5.97 1.05
CA TYR A 207 3.44 -5.51 2.43
C TYR A 207 4.49 -6.26 3.29
N ASP A 208 4.57 -7.59 3.19
CA ASP A 208 5.59 -8.38 3.90
C ASP A 208 7.01 -8.04 3.41
N LEU A 209 7.16 -7.70 2.13
CA LEU A 209 8.44 -7.27 1.58
C LEU A 209 8.83 -5.88 2.10
N ALA A 210 7.91 -4.92 2.12
CA ALA A 210 8.11 -3.59 2.67
C ALA A 210 8.47 -3.64 4.17
N GLN A 211 7.77 -4.45 4.97
CA GLN A 211 8.09 -4.67 6.38
C GLN A 211 9.46 -5.32 6.60
N ARG A 212 9.89 -6.24 5.73
CA ARG A 212 11.21 -6.86 5.82
C ARG A 212 12.33 -5.88 5.47
N MET A 213 12.11 -4.98 4.52
CA MET A 213 13.11 -3.97 4.13
C MET A 213 13.29 -2.90 5.21
N THR A 214 12.20 -2.45 5.86
CA THR A 214 12.26 -1.52 7.00
C THR A 214 12.91 -2.16 8.24
N ALA A 215 12.61 -3.42 8.55
CA ALA A 215 13.26 -4.16 9.63
C ALA A 215 14.78 -4.33 9.42
N ARG A 216 15.22 -4.54 8.17
CA ARG A 216 16.65 -4.65 7.84
C ARG A 216 17.42 -3.35 8.08
N ARG A 217 16.82 -2.19 7.75
CA ARG A 217 17.43 -0.86 7.98
C ARG A 217 17.59 -0.53 9.47
N ARG A 218 16.67 -0.98 10.33
CA ARG A 218 16.78 -0.83 11.79
C ARG A 218 17.90 -1.68 12.41
N SER A 219 18.15 -2.86 11.85
CA SER A 219 19.18 -3.79 12.39
C SER A 219 20.62 -3.33 12.09
N THR A 220 20.82 -2.53 11.05
CA THR A 220 22.12 -1.93 10.70
C THR A 220 22.45 -0.65 11.49
N ALA A 221 21.53 -0.15 12.32
CA ALA A 221 21.64 1.13 13.04
C ALA A 221 21.80 0.98 14.57
N LEU A 222 22.51 -0.06 15.05
CA LEU A 222 22.93 -0.15 16.46
C LEU A 222 24.39 0.31 16.62
N PRO A 223 24.67 1.35 17.43
CA PRO A 223 26.04 1.72 17.74
C PRO A 223 26.66 0.67 18.69
N ARG A 224 27.89 0.25 18.38
CA ARG A 224 28.74 -0.52 19.29
C ARG A 224 29.18 0.38 20.46
N SER A 225 28.43 0.37 21.55
CA SER A 225 28.90 0.88 22.84
C SER A 225 29.49 -0.27 23.65
N GLY A 226 30.81 -0.42 23.61
CA GLY A 226 31.58 -1.20 24.59
C GLY A 226 31.98 -0.33 25.78
N PRO A 227 32.17 -0.91 26.99
CA PRO A 227 32.48 -0.12 28.17
C PRO A 227 33.95 0.30 28.16
N VAL A 228 34.21 1.60 28.38
CA VAL A 228 35.55 2.10 28.71
C VAL A 228 35.75 1.92 30.21
N LEU A 229 36.62 0.96 30.56
CA LEU A 229 37.18 0.79 31.89
C LEU A 229 38.61 1.35 31.86
N ARG A 230 38.82 2.50 32.52
CA ARG A 230 39.97 2.80 33.39
C ARG A 230 39.82 4.16 34.05
#